data_AF-A0A1M6SWI1-F1
#
_entry.id   AF-A0A1M6SWI1-F1
#
_cell.length_a   1.000
_cell.length_b   1.000
_cell.length_c   1.000
_cell.angle_alpha   90.00
_cell.angle_beta   90.00
_cell.angle_gamma   90.00
#
_symmetry.space_group_name_H-M   'P 1'
#
loop_
_entity.id
_entity.type
_entity.pdbx_description
1 polymer ?
#
loop_
_entity_poly.entity_id
_entity_poly.type
_entity_poly.pdbx_seq_one_letter_code
_entity_poly.pdbx_strand_id
1 'polypeptide(L)'
;MTLRPVLRPVLRPLLRGMFDAGDVTRILGPSSFTGQLSRASAANARPVGGAGWESCGINALRRTGPARRALTEGLQRTNLLLNSAALATQSVAVTAQAYVLAFEGSGTVTLSGSATGSLAGTGANDRVSLAFTPTAGSLTLTVAGDVRFAQLEAGTFPSSWITTAGAAATRAADFASFAVPAAQGTLYGTFLLPVLAAAYQAVVSITDGTTANGIWFRVASGGAIVAQGQRAGANLQDAASGWVQPNTLHRFAMSWGPAGCFVTIDARAPLSFANLQLPIGMNRGWMASRNGDAVFPAIVEFDSLDLLAVQRIGAPLQALAA
;
A
#
# COMPACT_ATOMS: atom_id res chain seq x y z
N MET A 1 16.02 -45.87 -53.19
CA MET A 1 16.86 -45.46 -52.06
C MET A 1 16.49 -44.00 -51.76
N THR A 2 15.51 -43.80 -50.90
CA THR A 2 14.87 -42.49 -50.67
C THR A 2 14.89 -42.22 -49.17
N LEU A 3 15.84 -41.39 -48.74
CA LEU A 3 16.03 -40.97 -47.35
C LEU A 3 14.93 -39.98 -46.95
N ARG A 4 14.10 -40.36 -45.98
CA ARG A 4 13.22 -39.44 -45.23
C ARG A 4 14.08 -38.64 -44.23
N PRO A 5 13.87 -37.33 -44.05
CA PRO A 5 14.48 -36.61 -42.94
C PRO A 5 13.65 -36.85 -41.67
N VAL A 6 14.15 -37.71 -40.78
CA VAL A 6 13.71 -37.77 -39.38
C VAL A 6 14.55 -36.77 -38.62
N LEU A 7 14.02 -35.56 -38.40
CA LEU A 7 14.57 -34.64 -37.40
C LEU A 7 13.44 -33.88 -36.72
N ARG A 8 13.36 -34.11 -35.39
CA ARG A 8 12.57 -33.46 -34.31
C ARG A 8 11.26 -34.20 -33.94
N PRO A 9 11.08 -34.52 -32.63
CA PRO A 9 11.30 -33.58 -31.54
C PRO A 9 12.07 -34.15 -30.33
N VAL A 10 13.38 -33.86 -30.22
CA VAL A 10 14.14 -34.05 -28.96
C VAL A 10 14.21 -32.76 -28.13
N LEU A 11 13.62 -31.65 -28.60
CA LEU A 11 13.71 -30.33 -27.94
C LEU A 11 12.46 -29.91 -27.16
N ARG A 12 11.41 -30.74 -27.05
CA ARG A 12 10.20 -30.38 -26.28
C ARG A 12 10.22 -30.67 -24.77
N PRO A 13 11.05 -31.58 -24.21
CA PRO A 13 11.13 -31.72 -22.75
C PRO A 13 11.97 -30.63 -22.08
N LEU A 14 12.98 -30.07 -22.77
CA LEU A 14 13.92 -29.11 -22.17
C LEU A 14 13.35 -27.70 -21.96
N LEU A 15 12.26 -27.34 -22.64
CA LEU A 15 11.56 -26.06 -22.41
C LEU A 15 10.40 -26.18 -21.42
N ARG A 16 9.98 -27.41 -21.06
CA ARG A 16 8.86 -27.63 -20.14
C ARG A 16 9.28 -27.61 -18.66
N GLY A 17 10.57 -27.78 -18.37
CA GLY A 17 11.15 -27.60 -17.02
C GLY A 17 11.68 -26.19 -16.72
N MET A 18 11.64 -25.25 -17.68
CA MET A 18 11.98 -23.84 -17.43
C MET A 18 10.79 -23.03 -16.88
N PHE A 19 9.59 -23.62 -16.89
CA PHE A 19 8.37 -23.10 -16.30
C PHE A 19 7.80 -24.13 -15.32
N ASP A 20 8.58 -24.49 -14.29
CA ASP A 20 8.02 -25.16 -13.13
C ASP A 20 7.03 -24.20 -12.44
N ALA A 21 5.77 -24.29 -12.88
CA ALA A 21 4.60 -23.69 -12.24
C ALA A 21 4.23 -24.42 -10.92
N GLY A 22 5.15 -25.20 -10.34
CA GLY A 22 4.95 -25.98 -9.12
C GLY A 22 5.21 -25.24 -7.81
N ASP A 23 5.96 -24.12 -7.83
CA ASP A 23 6.43 -23.45 -6.60
C ASP A 23 5.85 -22.04 -6.40
N VAL A 24 4.88 -21.63 -7.21
CA VAL A 24 4.20 -20.32 -7.06
C VAL A 24 3.02 -20.46 -6.10
N THR A 25 3.10 -19.79 -4.94
CA THR A 25 1.96 -19.58 -4.05
C THR A 25 1.32 -18.24 -4.35
N ARG A 26 0.06 -18.24 -4.78
CA ARG A 26 -0.73 -17.02 -4.93
C ARG A 26 -1.18 -16.50 -3.57
N ILE A 27 -0.60 -15.38 -3.15
CA ILE A 27 -0.97 -14.69 -1.91
C ILE A 27 -2.19 -13.82 -2.15
N LEU A 28 -2.19 -13.03 -3.23
CA LEU A 28 -3.29 -12.17 -3.60
C LEU A 28 -3.63 -12.34 -5.07
N GLY A 29 -4.88 -12.73 -5.33
CA GLY A 29 -5.48 -12.74 -6.66
C GLY A 29 -6.64 -11.76 -6.80
N PRO A 30 -7.35 -11.78 -7.95
CA PRO A 30 -8.49 -10.88 -8.22
C PRO A 30 -9.65 -11.02 -7.24
N SER A 31 -9.80 -12.20 -6.62
CA SER A 31 -10.89 -12.50 -5.68
C SER A 31 -10.45 -13.25 -4.42
N SER A 32 -9.16 -13.57 -4.27
CA SER A 32 -8.64 -14.34 -3.14
C SER A 32 -7.50 -13.62 -2.42
N PHE A 33 -7.38 -13.87 -1.12
CA PHE A 33 -6.23 -13.51 -0.31
C PHE A 33 -5.90 -14.69 0.62
N THR A 34 -4.73 -15.27 0.43
CA THR A 34 -4.22 -16.42 1.18
C THR A 34 -3.38 -15.91 2.36
N GLY A 35 -4.02 -15.19 3.27
CA GLY A 35 -3.37 -14.55 4.41
C GLY A 35 -4.37 -14.19 5.51
N GLN A 36 -3.91 -13.41 6.48
CA GLN A 36 -4.71 -12.92 7.59
C GLN A 36 -4.76 -11.40 7.57
N LEU A 37 -5.94 -10.83 7.71
CA LEU A 37 -6.12 -9.40 7.96
C LEU A 37 -6.54 -9.20 9.42
N SER A 38 -5.85 -8.31 10.10
CA SER A 38 -6.28 -7.75 11.38
C SER A 38 -6.61 -6.28 11.21
N ARG A 39 -7.87 -5.91 11.48
CA ARG A 39 -8.35 -4.54 11.60
C ARG A 39 -9.50 -4.53 12.60
N ALA A 40 -9.36 -3.80 13.70
CA ALA A 40 -10.32 -3.79 14.82
C ALA A 40 -11.61 -2.97 14.57
N SER A 41 -11.81 -2.42 13.38
CA SER A 41 -12.99 -1.63 13.01
C SER A 41 -13.52 -2.00 11.63
N ALA A 42 -14.78 -1.66 11.37
CA ALA A 42 -15.26 -1.56 9.98
C ALA A 42 -14.48 -0.45 9.25
N ALA A 43 -14.46 -0.51 7.93
CA ALA A 43 -13.80 0.47 7.08
C ALA A 43 -14.45 0.52 5.70
N ASN A 44 -14.35 1.65 5.00
CA ASN A 44 -14.94 1.78 3.68
C ASN A 44 -13.89 1.62 2.56
N ALA A 45 -14.36 1.30 1.36
CA ALA A 45 -13.58 1.29 0.12
C ALA A 45 -14.42 1.84 -1.04
N ARG A 46 -13.78 2.19 -2.16
CA ARG A 46 -14.53 2.55 -3.37
C ARG A 46 -15.16 1.30 -3.98
N PRO A 47 -16.45 1.33 -4.36
CA PRO A 47 -17.07 0.20 -5.03
C PRO A 47 -16.53 0.03 -6.46
N VAL A 48 -16.90 -1.06 -7.12
CA VAL A 48 -16.54 -1.35 -8.53
C VAL A 48 -16.99 -0.24 -9.48
N GLY A 49 -18.12 0.39 -9.19
CA GLY A 49 -18.63 1.53 -9.97
C GLY A 49 -17.78 2.80 -9.84
N GLY A 50 -16.78 2.83 -8.96
CA GLY A 50 -15.87 3.97 -8.74
C GLY A 50 -16.47 5.14 -7.95
N ALA A 51 -17.80 5.30 -7.97
CA ALA A 51 -18.52 6.37 -7.26
C ALA A 51 -19.08 5.89 -5.91
N GLY A 52 -18.98 6.74 -4.88
CA GLY A 52 -19.46 6.44 -3.53
C GLY A 52 -18.54 5.53 -2.73
N TRP A 53 -19.10 4.91 -1.69
CA TRP A 53 -18.37 4.10 -0.71
C TRP A 53 -19.17 2.86 -0.30
N GLU A 54 -18.49 1.73 -0.18
CA GLU A 54 -19.05 0.51 0.39
C GLU A 54 -18.38 0.19 1.73
N SER A 55 -19.17 -0.33 2.67
CA SER A 55 -18.66 -0.73 3.99
C SER A 55 -18.12 -2.15 3.97
N CYS A 56 -16.95 -2.34 4.55
CA CYS A 56 -16.30 -3.63 4.75
C CYS A 56 -16.21 -3.94 6.24
N GLY A 57 -16.55 -5.17 6.62
CA GLY A 57 -16.51 -5.64 8.01
C GLY A 57 -15.11 -5.62 8.63
N ILE A 58 -15.06 -5.83 9.95
CA ILE A 58 -13.83 -6.09 10.72
C ILE A 58 -13.08 -7.28 10.09
N ASN A 59 -11.75 -7.19 10.02
CA ASN A 59 -10.87 -8.22 9.44
C ASN A 59 -11.20 -8.63 7.98
N ALA A 60 -12.09 -7.92 7.27
CA ALA A 60 -12.37 -8.18 5.86
C ALA A 60 -11.40 -7.40 4.97
N LEU A 61 -10.75 -8.10 4.04
CA LEU A 61 -9.92 -7.45 3.03
C LEU A 61 -10.76 -6.50 2.18
N ARG A 62 -10.32 -5.25 2.10
CA ARG A 62 -10.96 -4.23 1.28
C ARG A 62 -10.47 -4.35 -0.15
N ARG A 63 -11.38 -4.25 -1.11
CA ARG A 63 -11.06 -4.10 -2.52
C ARG A 63 -11.61 -2.78 -3.01
N THR A 64 -10.77 -1.98 -3.65
CA THR A 64 -11.12 -0.59 -3.98
C THR A 64 -11.14 -0.35 -5.48
N GLY A 65 -12.16 0.39 -5.90
CA GLY A 65 -12.32 0.93 -7.25
C GLY A 65 -12.65 -0.10 -8.32
N PRO A 66 -12.69 0.33 -9.59
CA PRO A 66 -13.04 -0.53 -10.72
C PRO A 66 -12.10 -1.73 -10.90
N ALA A 67 -10.82 -1.56 -10.56
CA ALA A 67 -9.82 -2.62 -10.63
C ALA A 67 -9.89 -3.63 -9.47
N ARG A 68 -10.72 -3.38 -8.44
CA ARG A 68 -10.87 -4.25 -7.25
C ARG A 68 -9.53 -4.61 -6.57
N ARG A 69 -8.59 -3.66 -6.56
CA ARG A 69 -7.27 -3.83 -5.94
C ARG A 69 -7.41 -3.97 -4.43
N ALA A 70 -6.65 -4.87 -3.83
CA ALA A 70 -6.61 -5.01 -2.38
C ALA A 70 -6.03 -3.77 -1.74
N LEU A 71 -6.81 -3.12 -0.87
CA LEU A 71 -6.44 -1.90 -0.18
C LEU A 71 -5.95 -2.21 1.23
N THR A 72 -4.77 -1.71 1.57
CA THR A 72 -4.27 -1.68 2.95
C THR A 72 -3.93 -0.25 3.38
N GLU A 73 -4.44 0.15 4.54
CA GLU A 73 -4.17 1.45 5.16
C GLU A 73 -3.55 1.25 6.55
N GLY A 74 -2.21 1.25 6.61
CA GLY A 74 -1.43 0.87 7.79
C GLY A 74 -1.44 1.88 8.95
N LEU A 75 -2.18 2.99 8.82
CA LEU A 75 -2.36 3.97 9.89
C LEU A 75 -3.79 4.00 10.39
N GLN A 76 -3.93 4.15 11.71
CA GLN A 76 -5.19 4.54 12.31
C GLN A 76 -5.49 6.00 11.96
N ARG A 77 -6.76 6.27 11.68
CA ARG A 77 -7.25 7.60 11.32
C ARG A 77 -8.59 7.86 11.99
N THR A 78 -8.82 9.11 12.34
CA THR A 78 -10.06 9.58 12.96
C THR A 78 -10.61 10.70 12.12
N ASN A 79 -11.88 10.57 11.70
CA ASN A 79 -12.61 11.67 11.10
C ASN A 79 -13.24 12.49 12.22
N LEU A 80 -12.82 13.75 12.33
CA LEU A 80 -13.29 14.66 13.36
C LEU A 80 -14.64 15.31 13.02
N LEU A 81 -15.09 15.22 11.76
CA LEU A 81 -16.35 15.80 11.32
C LEU A 81 -17.54 14.98 11.78
N LEU A 82 -18.63 15.65 12.10
CA LEU A 82 -19.91 15.02 12.41
C LEU A 82 -20.80 14.99 11.15
N ASN A 83 -21.63 13.96 11.04
CA ASN A 83 -22.57 13.74 9.93
C ASN A 83 -21.90 13.81 8.55
N SER A 84 -20.74 13.16 8.40
CA SER A 84 -19.89 13.30 7.21
C SER A 84 -20.50 12.85 5.88
N ALA A 85 -21.58 12.07 5.90
CA ALA A 85 -22.26 11.66 4.67
C ALA A 85 -22.81 12.85 3.87
N ALA A 86 -23.30 13.89 4.56
CA ALA A 86 -23.74 15.16 3.99
C ALA A 86 -23.39 16.27 5.00
N LEU A 87 -22.29 16.98 4.74
CA LEU A 87 -21.70 17.88 5.73
C LEU A 87 -22.52 19.15 5.88
N ALA A 88 -22.75 19.56 7.14
CA ALA A 88 -23.24 20.89 7.47
C ALA A 88 -22.12 21.74 8.08
N THR A 89 -22.29 23.07 8.03
CA THR A 89 -21.38 24.03 8.68
C THR A 89 -21.20 23.67 10.15
N GLN A 90 -19.95 23.53 10.57
CA GLN A 90 -19.59 23.15 11.94
C GLN A 90 -18.20 23.66 12.32
N SER A 91 -17.95 23.68 13.63
CA SER A 91 -16.62 23.96 14.17
C SER A 91 -16.04 22.72 14.84
N VAL A 92 -14.74 22.53 14.69
CA VAL A 92 -14.00 21.38 15.19
C VAL A 92 -12.74 21.86 15.90
N ALA A 93 -12.43 21.27 17.06
CA ALA A 93 -11.18 21.53 17.74
C ALA A 93 -10.03 20.83 17.00
N VAL A 94 -8.97 21.59 16.70
CA VAL A 94 -7.76 21.11 16.03
C VAL A 94 -6.52 21.45 16.86
N THR A 95 -5.43 20.73 16.57
CA THR A 95 -4.11 20.91 17.19
C THR A 95 -3.13 21.46 16.16
N ALA A 96 -1.98 21.98 16.62
CA ALA A 96 -0.93 22.49 15.74
C ALA A 96 -0.13 21.34 15.08
N GLN A 97 -0.75 20.64 14.13
CA GLN A 97 -0.16 19.58 13.32
C GLN A 97 -0.76 19.56 11.92
N ALA A 98 -0.21 18.77 11.00
CA ALA A 98 -0.81 18.63 9.66
C ALA A 98 -2.19 17.96 9.73
N TYR A 99 -3.15 18.55 9.04
CA TYR A 99 -4.48 18.00 8.76
C TYR A 99 -4.74 17.95 7.27
N VAL A 100 -5.66 17.08 6.89
CA VAL A 100 -6.20 17.01 5.53
C VAL A 100 -7.72 17.04 5.60
N LEU A 101 -8.31 17.99 4.88
CA LEU A 101 -9.73 18.04 4.60
C LEU A 101 -9.97 17.40 3.23
N ALA A 102 -10.95 16.51 3.11
CA ALA A 102 -11.38 15.95 1.83
C ALA A 102 -12.89 15.76 1.78
N PHE A 103 -13.48 15.84 0.59
CA PHE A 103 -14.89 15.53 0.35
C PHE A 103 -15.15 15.18 -1.12
N GLU A 104 -16.35 14.70 -1.42
CA GLU A 104 -16.87 14.54 -2.78
C GLU A 104 -18.09 15.43 -3.02
N GLY A 105 -18.19 15.98 -4.23
CA GLY A 105 -19.29 16.85 -4.63
C GLY A 105 -18.81 18.10 -5.35
N SER A 106 -19.77 18.96 -5.71
CA SER A 106 -19.53 20.23 -6.41
C SER A 106 -19.63 21.45 -5.49
N GLY A 107 -19.82 21.25 -4.19
CA GLY A 107 -19.86 22.30 -3.19
C GLY A 107 -18.49 22.84 -2.82
N THR A 108 -18.47 23.68 -1.79
CA THR A 108 -17.27 24.34 -1.26
C THR A 108 -17.27 24.27 0.26
N VAL A 109 -16.09 24.06 0.83
CA VAL A 109 -15.84 24.22 2.27
C VAL A 109 -14.84 25.35 2.47
N THR A 110 -15.25 26.40 3.16
CA THR A 110 -14.39 27.54 3.54
C THR A 110 -13.92 27.39 4.99
N LEU A 111 -12.62 27.54 5.21
CA LEU A 111 -11.97 27.42 6.51
C LEU A 111 -11.80 28.79 7.15
N SER A 112 -12.12 28.91 8.44
CA SER A 112 -11.83 30.10 9.26
C SER A 112 -11.52 29.74 10.72
N GLY A 113 -10.98 30.70 11.48
CA GLY A 113 -10.51 30.48 12.85
C GLY A 113 -9.06 30.01 12.88
N SER A 114 -8.82 28.77 13.34
CA SER A 114 -7.48 28.17 13.44
C SER A 114 -6.71 27.99 12.12
N ALA A 115 -7.40 28.01 10.98
CA ALA A 115 -6.80 28.10 9.65
C ALA A 115 -7.70 28.91 8.72
N THR A 116 -7.15 29.35 7.60
CA THR A 116 -7.90 30.02 6.52
C THR A 116 -7.66 29.33 5.20
N GLY A 117 -8.65 29.36 4.32
CA GLY A 117 -8.57 28.72 3.00
C GLY A 117 -9.94 28.29 2.50
N SER A 118 -9.95 27.64 1.34
CA SER A 118 -11.17 27.07 0.76
C SER A 118 -10.83 25.83 -0.05
N LEU A 119 -11.70 24.82 0.02
CA LEU A 119 -11.64 23.63 -0.82
C LEU A 119 -12.93 23.58 -1.66
N ALA A 120 -12.78 23.76 -2.96
CA ALA A 120 -13.88 23.67 -3.92
C ALA A 120 -13.89 22.29 -4.57
N GLY A 121 -15.08 21.72 -4.71
CA GLY A 121 -15.31 20.46 -5.39
C GLY A 121 -15.21 20.60 -6.91
N THR A 122 -14.83 19.53 -7.60
CA THR A 122 -14.66 19.52 -9.07
C THR A 122 -15.74 18.75 -9.81
N GLY A 123 -16.58 17.99 -9.10
CA GLY A 123 -17.61 17.16 -9.71
C GLY A 123 -18.34 16.30 -8.69
N ALA A 124 -19.52 15.79 -9.06
CA ALA A 124 -20.40 15.07 -8.14
C ALA A 124 -19.76 13.81 -7.52
N ASN A 125 -18.82 13.15 -8.21
CA ASN A 125 -18.15 11.94 -7.72
C ASN A 125 -16.64 12.14 -7.55
N ASP A 126 -16.15 13.37 -7.75
CA ASP A 126 -14.74 13.68 -7.65
C ASP A 126 -14.39 13.93 -6.19
N ARG A 127 -13.38 13.22 -5.69
CA ARG A 127 -12.86 13.46 -4.36
C ARG A 127 -11.75 14.49 -4.43
N VAL A 128 -11.95 15.62 -3.77
CA VAL A 128 -10.96 16.68 -3.63
C VAL A 128 -10.36 16.68 -2.22
N SER A 129 -9.16 17.23 -2.07
CA SER A 129 -8.52 17.34 -0.76
C SER A 129 -7.62 18.57 -0.63
N LEU A 130 -7.51 19.10 0.59
CA LEU A 130 -6.63 20.19 0.99
C LEU A 130 -5.84 19.78 2.23
N ALA A 131 -4.52 19.72 2.12
CA ALA A 131 -3.63 19.58 3.27
C ALA A 131 -3.24 20.97 3.81
N PHE A 132 -3.26 21.14 5.14
CA PHE A 132 -2.93 22.39 5.81
C PHE A 132 -2.45 22.15 7.25
N THR A 133 -1.81 23.15 7.86
CA THR A 133 -1.36 23.09 9.25
C THR A 133 -2.00 24.24 10.03
N PRO A 134 -3.10 24.01 10.77
CA PRO A 134 -3.75 25.04 11.58
C PRO A 134 -2.93 25.37 12.83
N THR A 135 -3.25 26.50 13.46
CA THR A 135 -2.91 26.71 14.89
C THR A 135 -3.86 25.88 15.77
N ALA A 136 -3.45 25.56 16.99
CA ALA A 136 -4.34 24.87 17.93
C ALA A 136 -5.53 25.77 18.29
N GLY A 137 -6.76 25.24 18.25
CA GLY A 137 -7.97 26.01 18.52
C GLY A 137 -9.19 25.51 17.75
N SER A 138 -10.16 26.40 17.55
CA SER A 138 -11.39 26.11 16.81
C SER A 138 -11.23 26.41 15.32
N LEU A 139 -11.39 25.38 14.49
CA LEU A 139 -11.50 25.50 13.04
C LEU A 139 -12.98 25.47 12.66
N THR A 140 -13.46 26.51 11.99
CA THR A 140 -14.82 26.54 11.44
C THR A 140 -14.78 26.18 9.96
N LEU A 141 -15.65 25.24 9.59
CA LEU A 141 -15.85 24.78 8.22
C LEU A 141 -17.21 25.27 7.76
N THR A 142 -17.24 26.31 6.93
CA THR A 142 -18.47 26.83 6.33
C THR A 142 -18.74 26.08 5.03
N VAL A 143 -19.87 25.37 4.99
CA VAL A 143 -20.25 24.53 3.84
C VAL A 143 -21.24 25.28 2.95
N ALA A 144 -21.02 25.23 1.64
CA ALA A 144 -21.96 25.68 0.62
C ALA A 144 -22.10 24.61 -0.48
N GLY A 145 -23.33 24.35 -0.93
CA GLY A 145 -23.60 23.36 -1.97
C GLY A 145 -23.47 21.91 -1.52
N ASP A 146 -23.20 21.01 -2.47
CA ASP A 146 -23.12 19.56 -2.24
C ASP A 146 -21.74 19.14 -1.73
N VAL A 147 -21.65 18.78 -0.45
CA VAL A 147 -20.44 18.30 0.22
C VAL A 147 -20.75 16.98 0.92
N ARG A 148 -20.32 15.87 0.32
CA ARG A 148 -20.57 14.50 0.79
C ARG A 148 -19.28 13.78 1.14
N PHE A 149 -19.40 12.74 1.96
CA PHE A 149 -18.29 11.89 2.41
C PHE A 149 -17.09 12.70 2.95
N ALA A 150 -17.40 13.79 3.66
CA ALA A 150 -16.40 14.73 4.11
C ALA A 150 -15.57 14.16 5.26
N GLN A 151 -14.28 14.48 5.26
CA GLN A 151 -13.33 13.96 6.23
C GLN A 151 -12.33 15.04 6.60
N LEU A 152 -12.14 15.24 7.91
CA LEU A 152 -11.03 15.99 8.47
C LEU A 152 -10.27 15.06 9.40
N GLU A 153 -9.02 14.76 9.05
CA GLU A 153 -8.16 13.84 9.79
C GLU A 153 -6.73 14.36 9.88
N ALA A 154 -5.99 13.90 10.88
CA ALA A 154 -4.57 14.23 11.02
C ALA A 154 -3.73 13.53 9.93
N GLY A 155 -2.75 14.26 9.39
CA GLY A 155 -1.88 13.81 8.29
C GLY A 155 -1.97 14.71 7.07
N THR A 156 -1.19 14.38 6.04
CA THR A 156 -1.05 15.20 4.82
C THR A 156 -1.81 14.64 3.61
N PHE A 157 -2.53 13.54 3.77
CA PHE A 157 -3.25 12.87 2.69
C PHE A 157 -4.49 12.14 3.21
N PRO A 158 -5.59 12.13 2.44
CA PRO A 158 -6.83 11.53 2.90
C PRO A 158 -6.75 10.00 2.88
N SER A 159 -7.29 9.37 3.92
CA SER A 159 -7.62 7.94 3.92
C SER A 159 -9.00 7.69 3.30
N SER A 160 -9.38 6.42 3.18
CA SER A 160 -10.74 6.01 2.85
C SER A 160 -11.74 6.71 3.78
N TRP A 161 -12.91 7.09 3.25
CA TRP A 161 -13.89 7.81 4.05
C TRP A 161 -14.26 7.00 5.31
N ILE A 162 -14.18 7.64 6.47
CA ILE A 162 -14.59 7.11 7.76
C ILE A 162 -15.94 7.72 8.09
N THR A 163 -16.96 6.87 8.08
CA THR A 163 -18.34 7.29 8.33
C THR A 163 -18.48 7.82 9.75
N THR A 164 -19.07 9.00 9.86
CA THR A 164 -19.42 9.64 11.14
C THR A 164 -20.88 10.06 11.13
N ALA A 165 -21.49 10.05 12.30
CA ALA A 165 -22.83 10.56 12.57
C ALA A 165 -22.71 11.64 13.64
N GLY A 166 -23.46 11.55 14.74
CA GLY A 166 -23.39 12.50 15.85
C GLY A 166 -22.06 12.51 16.64
N ALA A 167 -21.08 11.68 16.30
CA ALA A 167 -19.77 11.65 16.93
C ALA A 167 -18.65 11.36 15.90
N ALA A 168 -17.44 11.81 16.23
CA ALA A 168 -16.22 11.44 15.53
C ALA A 168 -16.01 9.92 15.60
N ALA A 169 -15.42 9.35 14.55
CA ALA A 169 -15.18 7.92 14.46
C ALA A 169 -13.76 7.63 14.00
N THR A 170 -13.25 6.48 14.44
CA THR A 170 -11.88 6.06 14.21
C THR A 170 -11.86 4.75 13.43
N ARG A 171 -11.11 4.72 12.33
CA ARG A 171 -10.77 3.51 11.61
C ARG A 171 -9.42 2.99 12.10
N ALA A 172 -9.38 1.74 12.56
CA ALA A 172 -8.15 1.05 12.93
C ALA A 172 -7.25 0.80 11.71
N ALA A 173 -5.94 0.72 11.94
CA ALA A 173 -4.96 0.34 10.92
C ALA A 173 -5.23 -1.06 10.35
N ASP A 174 -4.88 -1.26 9.08
CA ASP A 174 -4.86 -2.58 8.45
C ASP A 174 -3.52 -3.27 8.67
N PHE A 175 -3.57 -4.53 9.09
CA PHE A 175 -2.42 -5.40 9.16
C PHE A 175 -2.70 -6.69 8.39
N ALA A 176 -2.27 -6.73 7.13
CA ALA A 176 -2.40 -7.89 6.25
C ALA A 176 -1.09 -8.68 6.24
N SER A 177 -1.14 -9.94 6.68
CA SER A 177 0.04 -10.81 6.76
C SER A 177 -0.16 -12.14 6.04
N PHE A 178 0.93 -12.78 5.65
CA PHE A 178 0.97 -14.07 4.97
C PHE A 178 2.22 -14.85 5.35
N ALA A 179 2.21 -16.16 5.13
CA ALA A 179 3.37 -17.01 5.42
C ALA A 179 4.43 -16.89 4.32
N VAL A 180 5.71 -16.95 4.71
CA VAL A 180 6.84 -16.99 3.76
C VAL A 180 7.90 -18.01 4.20
N PRO A 181 8.65 -18.61 3.25
CA PRO A 181 9.78 -19.46 3.56
C PRO A 181 10.94 -18.66 4.19
N ALA A 182 11.50 -19.20 5.27
CA ALA A 182 12.54 -18.52 6.05
C ALA A 182 13.89 -18.42 5.33
N ALA A 183 14.27 -19.47 4.60
CA ALA A 183 15.62 -19.61 4.05
C ALA A 183 15.83 -18.80 2.76
N GLN A 184 14.81 -18.76 1.89
CA GLN A 184 14.88 -18.07 0.60
C GLN A 184 13.49 -17.95 -0.01
N GLY A 185 13.33 -17.00 -0.92
CA GLY A 185 12.12 -16.86 -1.73
C GLY A 185 12.16 -15.63 -2.63
N THR A 186 11.12 -15.48 -3.45
CA THR A 186 10.90 -14.29 -4.27
C THR A 186 9.43 -13.91 -4.24
N LEU A 187 9.13 -12.71 -3.76
CA LEU A 187 7.83 -12.08 -3.89
C LEU A 187 7.81 -11.24 -5.15
N TYR A 188 6.71 -11.28 -5.89
CA TYR A 188 6.49 -10.41 -7.03
C TYR A 188 5.02 -10.10 -7.18
N GLY A 189 4.72 -8.98 -7.83
CA GLY A 189 3.35 -8.54 -7.97
C GLY A 189 3.28 -7.11 -8.44
N THR A 190 2.12 -6.51 -8.18
CA THR A 190 1.81 -5.16 -8.60
C THR A 190 1.30 -4.35 -7.42
N PHE A 191 1.77 -3.12 -7.32
CA PHE A 191 1.32 -2.20 -6.29
C PHE A 191 1.09 -0.80 -6.88
N LEU A 192 0.24 -0.04 -6.21
CA LEU A 192 0.01 1.37 -6.47
C LEU A 192 0.00 2.09 -5.11
N LEU A 193 0.68 3.22 -5.05
CA LEU A 193 0.58 4.16 -3.93
C LEU A 193 -0.30 5.32 -4.38
N PRO A 194 -1.52 5.48 -3.84
CA PRO A 194 -2.39 6.61 -4.23
C PRO A 194 -1.74 7.96 -3.93
N VAL A 195 -0.87 8.00 -2.93
CA VAL A 195 -0.14 9.18 -2.49
C VAL A 195 1.25 8.80 -2.02
N LEU A 196 2.23 9.65 -2.36
CA LEU A 196 3.57 9.57 -1.80
C LEU A 196 3.63 10.39 -0.50
N ALA A 197 3.93 9.73 0.62
CA ALA A 197 4.05 10.40 1.91
C ALA A 197 5.39 11.15 2.02
N ALA A 198 5.44 12.14 2.89
CA ALA A 198 6.69 12.84 3.26
C ALA A 198 7.62 12.00 4.17
N ALA A 199 7.24 10.75 4.46
CA ALA A 199 7.98 9.79 5.26
C ALA A 199 8.02 8.43 4.52
N TYR A 200 8.80 7.48 5.05
CA TYR A 200 8.87 6.13 4.48
C TYR A 200 7.52 5.43 4.50
N GLN A 201 7.15 4.86 3.36
CA GLN A 201 5.98 4.00 3.20
C GLN A 201 6.47 2.58 2.97
N ALA A 202 6.05 1.64 3.81
CA ALA A 202 6.30 0.23 3.56
C ALA A 202 5.34 -0.26 2.47
N VAL A 203 5.87 -0.87 1.41
CA VAL A 203 5.07 -1.55 0.39
C VAL A 203 4.89 -2.99 0.82
N VAL A 204 5.99 -3.73 0.98
CA VAL A 204 5.99 -5.10 1.48
C VAL A 204 7.17 -5.30 2.44
N SER A 205 6.99 -6.14 3.45
CA SER A 205 8.09 -6.57 4.31
C SER A 205 8.03 -8.05 4.64
N ILE A 206 9.18 -8.62 4.98
CA ILE A 206 9.34 -9.99 5.48
C ILE A 206 10.09 -9.94 6.80
N THR A 207 9.54 -10.56 7.83
CA THR A 207 9.98 -10.34 9.21
C THR A 207 9.76 -11.59 10.08
N ASP A 208 10.39 -11.60 11.25
CA ASP A 208 10.13 -12.57 12.33
C ASP A 208 9.02 -12.10 13.30
N GLY A 209 8.34 -10.99 12.95
CA GLY A 209 7.40 -10.29 13.82
C GLY A 209 8.04 -9.23 14.74
N THR A 210 9.36 -9.08 14.75
CA THR A 210 10.11 -8.11 15.57
C THR A 210 10.75 -7.02 14.73
N THR A 211 11.04 -5.86 15.33
CA THR A 211 11.72 -4.75 14.63
C THR A 211 13.20 -5.01 14.39
N ALA A 212 13.78 -6.07 14.97
CA ALA A 212 15.21 -6.34 14.90
C ALA A 212 15.63 -7.19 13.69
N ASN A 213 14.70 -7.96 13.11
CA ASN A 213 14.99 -8.85 11.99
C ASN A 213 13.93 -8.71 10.89
N GLY A 214 14.39 -8.31 9.69
CA GLY A 214 13.51 -8.28 8.54
C GLY A 214 14.13 -7.67 7.30
N ILE A 215 13.35 -7.72 6.24
CA ILE A 215 13.61 -7.12 4.94
C ILE A 215 12.40 -6.26 4.58
N TRP A 216 12.63 -5.07 4.06
CA TRP A 216 11.59 -4.13 3.66
C TRP A 216 11.84 -3.62 2.25
N PHE A 217 10.79 -3.64 1.45
CA PHE A 217 10.64 -2.77 0.30
C PHE A 217 9.84 -1.54 0.73
N ARG A 218 10.50 -0.39 0.72
CA ARG A 218 9.92 0.91 1.09
C ARG A 218 9.96 1.89 -0.07
N VAL A 219 9.15 2.92 0.04
CA VAL A 219 9.20 4.12 -0.80
C VAL A 219 9.43 5.32 0.11
N ALA A 220 10.47 6.11 -0.17
CA ALA A 220 10.77 7.33 0.53
C ALA A 220 10.00 8.52 -0.07
N SER A 221 10.17 9.71 0.53
CA SER A 221 9.68 10.95 -0.06
C SER A 221 10.20 11.13 -1.49
N GLY A 222 9.35 11.64 -2.38
CA GLY A 222 9.70 11.83 -3.79
C GLY A 222 9.78 10.54 -4.63
N GLY A 223 9.33 9.39 -4.11
CA GLY A 223 9.16 8.17 -4.90
C GLY A 223 10.44 7.35 -5.08
N ALA A 224 11.44 7.57 -4.22
CA ALA A 224 12.63 6.72 -4.20
C ALA A 224 12.29 5.35 -3.61
N ILE A 225 12.70 4.27 -4.28
CA ILE A 225 12.62 2.95 -3.66
C ILE A 225 13.77 2.76 -2.69
N VAL A 226 13.49 2.08 -1.58
CA VAL A 226 14.49 1.71 -0.59
C VAL A 226 14.34 0.23 -0.28
N ALA A 227 15.43 -0.49 -0.54
CA ALA A 227 15.59 -1.87 -0.16
C ALA A 227 16.37 -1.88 1.16
N GLN A 228 15.74 -2.32 2.24
CA GLN A 228 16.36 -2.34 3.57
C GLN A 228 16.35 -3.75 4.13
N GLY A 229 17.43 -4.13 4.81
CA GLY A 229 17.45 -5.29 5.67
C GLY A 229 18.02 -4.96 7.04
N GLN A 230 17.56 -5.70 8.04
CA GLN A 230 17.98 -5.55 9.43
C GLN A 230 18.18 -6.92 10.03
N ARG A 231 19.31 -7.11 10.72
CA ARG A 231 19.63 -8.33 11.46
C ARG A 231 20.18 -7.98 12.83
N ALA A 232 19.53 -8.47 13.88
CA ALA A 232 19.88 -8.16 15.26
C ALA A 232 20.04 -6.64 15.53
N GLY A 233 19.22 -5.80 14.89
CA GLY A 233 19.28 -4.34 15.05
C GLY A 233 20.19 -3.61 14.05
N ALA A 234 21.16 -4.29 13.42
CA ALA A 234 22.04 -3.67 12.44
C ALA A 234 21.31 -3.44 11.10
N ASN A 235 21.31 -2.20 10.62
CA ASN A 235 20.61 -1.79 9.39
C ASN A 235 21.57 -1.71 8.20
N LEU A 236 21.16 -2.29 7.08
CA LEU A 236 21.75 -2.06 5.76
C LEU A 236 20.65 -1.64 4.78
N GLN A 237 20.92 -0.62 3.99
CA GLN A 237 19.96 -0.08 3.02
C GLN A 237 20.65 0.28 1.71
N ASP A 238 19.92 0.08 0.61
CA ASP A 238 20.25 0.56 -0.72
C ASP A 238 19.02 1.29 -1.27
N ALA A 239 19.22 2.33 -2.07
CA ALA A 239 18.14 3.22 -2.52
C ALA A 239 18.37 3.77 -3.92
N ALA A 240 17.28 3.95 -4.67
CA ALA A 240 17.27 4.64 -5.95
C ALA A 240 16.08 5.59 -6.08
N SER A 241 16.34 6.81 -6.56
CA SER A 241 15.37 7.90 -6.64
C SER A 241 14.61 7.97 -7.97
N GLY A 242 13.36 8.45 -7.95
CA GLY A 242 12.54 8.70 -9.15
C GLY A 242 11.92 7.44 -9.77
N TRP A 243 11.61 6.45 -8.94
CA TRP A 243 11.19 5.13 -9.41
C TRP A 243 9.67 4.94 -9.30
N VAL A 244 9.05 5.49 -8.25
CA VAL A 244 7.62 5.37 -8.01
C VAL A 244 6.92 6.70 -8.22
N GLN A 245 5.82 6.67 -8.97
CA GLN A 245 4.92 7.81 -9.16
C GLN A 245 3.62 7.56 -8.38
N PRO A 246 3.04 8.60 -7.74
CA PRO A 246 1.76 8.43 -7.08
C PRO A 246 0.69 8.06 -8.12
N ASN A 247 -0.29 7.28 -7.69
CA ASN A 247 -1.42 6.84 -8.50
C ASN A 247 -1.03 6.12 -9.80
N THR A 248 0.17 5.54 -9.84
CA THR A 248 0.67 4.74 -10.96
C THR A 248 0.85 3.29 -10.51
N LEU A 249 0.44 2.35 -11.35
CA LEU A 249 0.62 0.93 -11.08
C LEU A 249 2.06 0.54 -11.44
N HIS A 250 2.77 -0.02 -10.47
CA HIS A 250 4.15 -0.49 -10.63
C HIS A 250 4.20 -2.00 -10.48
N ARG A 251 5.10 -2.64 -11.22
CA ARG A 251 5.43 -4.07 -11.05
C ARG A 251 6.69 -4.16 -10.22
N PHE A 252 6.73 -5.08 -9.28
CA PHE A 252 7.90 -5.26 -8.41
C PHE A 252 8.27 -6.72 -8.25
N ALA A 253 9.52 -6.94 -7.90
CA ALA A 253 10.00 -8.20 -7.38
C ALA A 253 11.00 -7.96 -6.24
N MET A 254 10.87 -8.74 -5.17
CA MET A 254 11.74 -8.74 -4.01
C MET A 254 12.18 -10.18 -3.72
N SER A 255 13.49 -10.44 -3.69
CA SER A 255 14.02 -11.75 -3.38
C SER A 255 14.95 -11.74 -2.19
N TRP A 256 15.03 -12.89 -1.52
CA TRP A 256 15.92 -13.15 -0.39
C TRP A 256 16.44 -14.58 -0.47
N GLY A 257 17.65 -14.79 0.02
CA GLY A 257 18.28 -16.10 0.08
C GLY A 257 19.79 -15.99 0.33
N PRO A 258 20.53 -17.10 0.18
CA PRO A 258 21.97 -17.13 0.42
C PRO A 258 22.78 -16.12 -0.39
N ALA A 259 22.28 -15.70 -1.56
CA ALA A 259 22.93 -14.69 -2.40
C ALA A 259 22.67 -13.24 -1.93
N GLY A 260 21.95 -13.04 -0.82
CA GLY A 260 21.57 -11.74 -0.29
C GLY A 260 20.11 -11.41 -0.54
N CYS A 261 19.79 -10.12 -0.60
CA CYS A 261 18.43 -9.63 -0.81
C CYS A 261 18.43 -8.57 -1.90
N PHE A 262 17.38 -8.60 -2.73
CA PHE A 262 17.29 -7.77 -3.93
C PHE A 262 15.88 -7.22 -4.09
N VAL A 263 15.77 -6.00 -4.60
CA VAL A 263 14.49 -5.36 -4.94
C VAL A 263 14.62 -4.71 -6.31
N THR A 264 13.61 -4.89 -7.15
CA THR A 264 13.48 -4.20 -8.44
C THR A 264 12.03 -3.84 -8.71
N ILE A 265 11.82 -2.78 -9.49
CA ILE A 265 10.53 -2.43 -10.05
C ILE A 265 10.65 -2.13 -11.54
N ASP A 266 9.58 -2.32 -12.30
CA ASP A 266 9.43 -1.93 -13.71
C ASP A 266 10.65 -2.32 -14.58
N ALA A 267 11.07 -3.58 -14.45
CA ALA A 267 12.25 -4.18 -15.11
C ALA A 267 13.61 -3.46 -14.89
N ARG A 268 13.72 -2.56 -13.91
CA ARG A 268 14.97 -1.82 -13.64
C ARG A 268 16.05 -2.71 -13.02
N ALA A 269 17.29 -2.23 -13.03
CA ALA A 269 18.39 -2.93 -12.36
C ALA A 269 18.08 -3.14 -10.86
N PRO A 270 18.22 -4.36 -10.31
CA PRO A 270 17.94 -4.59 -8.89
C PRO A 270 18.86 -3.81 -7.97
N LEU A 271 18.28 -3.21 -6.94
CA LEU A 271 19.01 -2.80 -5.75
C LEU A 271 19.48 -4.04 -4.99
N SER A 272 20.63 -3.92 -4.35
CA SER A 272 21.27 -5.01 -3.65
C SER A 272 21.89 -4.54 -2.35
N PHE A 273 21.60 -5.25 -1.27
CA PHE A 273 22.36 -5.12 -0.02
C PHE A 273 22.98 -6.47 0.35
N ALA A 274 23.59 -7.13 -0.64
CA ALA A 274 24.18 -8.47 -0.56
C ALA A 274 25.17 -8.73 0.60
N ASN A 275 25.70 -7.68 1.23
CA ASN A 275 26.58 -7.81 2.39
C ASN A 275 25.83 -8.11 3.71
N LEU A 276 24.49 -8.03 3.72
CA LEU A 276 23.69 -8.42 4.86
C LEU A 276 23.50 -9.95 4.87
N GLN A 277 23.98 -10.62 5.92
CA GLN A 277 23.54 -11.98 6.22
C GLN A 277 22.02 -11.99 6.41
N LEU A 278 21.32 -13.00 5.88
CA LEU A 278 19.87 -13.07 6.02
C LEU A 278 19.41 -12.88 7.48
N PRO A 279 18.38 -12.04 7.71
CA PRO A 279 17.78 -11.92 9.02
C PRO A 279 17.30 -13.27 9.55
N ILE A 280 17.45 -13.48 10.86
CA ILE A 280 17.15 -14.76 11.50
C ILE A 280 15.64 -14.91 11.69
N GLY A 281 15.11 -16.11 11.49
CA GLY A 281 13.74 -16.45 11.89
C GLY A 281 12.62 -15.81 11.07
N MET A 282 12.93 -15.26 9.89
CA MET A 282 11.91 -14.70 8.99
C MET A 282 10.85 -15.75 8.65
N ASN A 283 9.58 -15.46 8.91
CA ASN A 283 8.50 -16.41 8.63
C ASN A 283 7.18 -15.75 8.23
N ARG A 284 7.13 -14.41 8.23
CA ARG A 284 5.92 -13.65 8.00
C ARG A 284 6.15 -12.51 7.03
N GLY A 285 5.37 -12.50 5.96
CA GLY A 285 5.24 -11.36 5.06
C GLY A 285 4.11 -10.43 5.48
N TRP A 286 4.24 -9.15 5.14
CA TRP A 286 3.24 -8.11 5.41
C TRP A 286 3.00 -7.28 4.14
N MET A 287 1.72 -7.02 3.83
CA MET A 287 1.31 -6.04 2.83
C MET A 287 1.15 -4.70 3.54
N ALA A 288 1.96 -3.73 3.17
CA ALA A 288 2.16 -2.46 3.87
C ALA A 288 2.82 -2.61 5.25
N SER A 289 2.22 -2.02 6.29
CA SER A 289 2.84 -1.98 7.61
C SER A 289 2.60 -3.25 8.43
N ARG A 290 3.54 -3.55 9.31
CA ARG A 290 3.43 -4.64 10.29
C ARG A 290 2.55 -4.22 11.47
N ASN A 291 1.85 -5.18 12.06
CA ASN A 291 1.21 -4.97 13.37
C ASN A 291 2.24 -4.50 14.42
N GLY A 292 1.99 -3.34 15.03
CA GLY A 292 2.91 -2.69 15.98
C GLY A 292 3.92 -1.72 15.35
N ASP A 293 4.16 -1.78 14.04
CA ASP A 293 4.95 -0.78 13.31
C ASP A 293 4.02 0.33 12.80
N ALA A 294 3.51 1.18 13.67
CA ALA A 294 2.74 2.37 13.25
C ALA A 294 3.62 3.46 12.57
N VAL A 295 4.88 3.14 12.26
CA VAL A 295 5.91 4.10 11.85
C VAL A 295 5.83 4.45 10.36
N PHE A 296 5.27 3.57 9.53
CA PHE A 296 5.28 3.74 8.06
C PHE A 296 3.89 4.08 7.51
N PRO A 297 3.58 5.35 7.23
CA PRO A 297 2.33 5.77 6.58
C PRO A 297 2.15 5.11 5.22
N ALA A 298 1.37 4.04 5.15
CA ALA A 298 1.16 3.32 3.89
C ALA A 298 -0.34 3.22 3.59
N ILE A 299 -0.74 3.85 2.49
CA ILE A 299 -1.96 3.50 1.74
C ILE A 299 -1.44 2.79 0.50
N VAL A 300 -1.70 1.50 0.39
CA VAL A 300 -1.20 0.69 -0.72
C VAL A 300 -2.36 -0.08 -1.33
N GLU A 301 -2.41 -0.06 -2.65
CA GLU A 301 -3.28 -0.92 -3.44
C GLU A 301 -2.45 -2.02 -4.09
N PHE A 302 -2.87 -3.27 -3.98
CA PHE A 302 -2.25 -4.40 -4.68
C PHE A 302 -3.23 -5.00 -5.68
N ASP A 303 -2.80 -5.20 -6.92
CA ASP A 303 -3.60 -5.95 -7.90
C ASP A 303 -3.25 -7.45 -7.84
N SER A 304 -1.97 -7.78 -7.65
CA SER A 304 -1.50 -9.14 -7.43
C SER A 304 -0.32 -9.21 -6.47
N LEU A 305 -0.18 -10.37 -5.81
CA LEU A 305 0.99 -10.73 -5.03
C LEU A 305 1.17 -12.25 -5.07
N ASP A 306 2.30 -12.69 -5.59
CA ASP A 306 2.66 -14.10 -5.72
C ASP A 306 4.04 -14.35 -5.07
N LEU A 307 4.26 -15.58 -4.63
CA LEU A 307 5.45 -16.02 -3.92
C LEU A 307 6.06 -17.23 -4.59
N LEU A 308 7.35 -17.17 -4.88
CA LEU A 308 8.19 -18.32 -5.23
C LEU A 308 8.97 -18.77 -3.99
N ALA A 309 9.04 -20.08 -3.76
CA ALA A 309 9.88 -20.67 -2.70
C ALA A 309 11.40 -20.66 -3.02
N VAL A 310 11.78 -20.10 -4.17
CA VAL A 310 13.17 -20.01 -4.65
C VAL A 310 13.62 -18.56 -4.79
N GLN A 311 14.91 -18.31 -4.54
CA GLN A 311 15.51 -17.01 -4.79
C GLN A 311 15.73 -16.80 -6.30
N ARG A 312 15.22 -15.69 -6.84
CA ARG A 312 15.55 -15.18 -8.18
C ARG A 312 16.47 -13.97 -8.04
N ILE A 313 17.47 -13.87 -8.91
CA ILE A 313 18.44 -12.76 -8.94
C ILE A 313 18.67 -12.32 -10.39
N GLY A 314 19.28 -11.15 -10.59
CA GLY A 314 19.66 -10.66 -11.92
C GLY A 314 18.48 -10.59 -12.90
N ALA A 315 18.70 -11.04 -14.13
CA ALA A 315 17.69 -10.99 -15.20
C ALA A 315 16.38 -11.75 -14.86
N PRO A 316 16.40 -12.96 -14.28
CA PRO A 316 15.17 -13.61 -13.80
C PRO A 316 14.35 -12.78 -12.81
N LEU A 317 15.00 -12.02 -11.91
CA LEU A 317 14.30 -11.15 -10.97
C LEU A 317 13.70 -9.93 -11.68
N GLN A 318 14.45 -9.30 -12.58
CA GLN A 318 13.98 -8.19 -13.40
C GLN A 318 12.76 -8.57 -14.25
N ALA A 319 12.77 -9.78 -14.83
CA ALA A 319 11.68 -10.29 -15.64
C ALA A 319 10.37 -10.45 -14.86
N LEU A 320 10.42 -10.74 -13.56
CA LEU A 320 9.22 -10.79 -12.71
C LEU A 320 8.63 -9.40 -12.42
N ALA A 321 9.45 -8.35 -12.53
CA ALA A 321 9.04 -6.97 -12.34
C ALA A 321 8.80 -6.23 -13.67
N ALA A 322 8.77 -6.94 -14.81
CA ALA A 322 8.59 -6.37 -16.14
C ALA A 322 7.11 -6.20 -16.50
#